data_AF-A0A968WBD9-F1
#
_entry.id   AF-A0A968WBD9-F1
#
_cell.length_a   1.000
_cell.length_b   1.000
_cell.length_c   1.000
_cell.angle_alpha   90.00
_cell.angle_beta   90.00
_cell.angle_gamma   90.00
#
_symmetry.space_group_name_H-M   'P 1'
#
loop_
_entity.id
_entity.type
_entity.pdbx_description
1 polymer ?
#
loop_
_entity_poly.entity_id
_entity_poly.type
_entity_poly.pdbx_seq_one_letter_code
_entity_poly.pdbx_strand_id
1 'polypeptide(L)'
;MEFADEKKALNSLKKVVDVKFIGWEPGKDINQLKEDIVNELSDNIGWDILFFAGHSNETNLTGGEIVIAPNTALYLNEIVQPLTIAKENGLQVAIFNSCSGLSIANKLIDLGFSQVAIMREPIHNQVAVEFFLQFSQALGEYKDVHQSLREACEYLQQNNYIYPSSYLIPSLFRHPAAALFRIEPSGFKRVLKRLKPTNTEAITISALILISLLHPVQDFLLQQRWLLQAIYRQFTNQIEAQSKSEVILLQIDNKSIQESPIPIPDPRPMNREYIALLVDKLMQSNANIIGIDYLLDRNHGKDDQVLAKSISNAIKQSNNPTYFIFPTTIDKRGQKLETSPKIANIHWSLYGEIKTIDGHIPILPVFDEDLDTKPFAYLLTLSYQLQQLPNSPQPKLNSQKNLEQNIYNYLQESKNNQNTILEIPRNRTKKLTALSYWLGQMWLHPIMDYSIPPSQVYRSIAAWELLESSSNQYNFKNKIVIIAPGGYGEAGLSQNGQDNHKLPSATSYWLNLENPANNNTVMIGSEVHAYLVHHLLNNRLVIPIPDIWMIFTAIILGKLSSYYIHKDTTNRKLWLLAFGLLTITYGFASLQIYISKVGLLLPWFLPSMTFWFYIKSSLSKYKNE
;
A
#
# COMPACT_ATOMS: atom_id res chain seq x y z
N MET A 1 -29.67 -38.11 34.16
CA MET A 1 -29.68 -36.65 34.40
C MET A 1 -29.87 -36.00 33.04
N GLU A 2 -30.97 -35.27 32.82
CA GLU A 2 -31.17 -34.50 31.58
C GLU A 2 -30.53 -33.13 31.75
N PHE A 3 -29.38 -32.87 31.12
CA PHE A 3 -28.62 -31.61 31.21
C PHE A 3 -29.23 -30.46 30.38
N ALA A 4 -30.56 -30.41 30.25
CA ALA A 4 -31.24 -29.50 29.33
C ALA A 4 -31.13 -28.04 29.77
N ASP A 5 -31.30 -27.79 31.07
CA ASP A 5 -31.26 -26.45 31.66
C ASP A 5 -29.84 -25.89 31.74
N GLU A 6 -28.84 -26.74 32.04
CA GLU A 6 -27.43 -26.37 32.01
C GLU A 6 -26.97 -26.06 30.59
N LYS A 7 -27.40 -26.84 29.59
CA LYS A 7 -27.13 -26.53 28.17
C LYS A 7 -27.74 -25.20 27.75
N LYS A 8 -28.93 -24.85 28.26
CA LYS A 8 -29.58 -23.56 27.99
C LYS A 8 -28.82 -22.39 28.62
N ALA A 9 -28.28 -22.55 29.83
CA ALA A 9 -27.45 -21.56 30.50
C ALA A 9 -26.09 -21.36 29.80
N LEU A 10 -25.45 -22.44 29.36
CA LEU A 10 -24.22 -22.35 28.57
C LEU A 10 -24.45 -21.64 27.23
N ASN A 11 -25.63 -21.81 26.63
CA ASN A 11 -25.98 -21.10 25.39
C ASN A 11 -26.09 -19.58 25.58
N SER A 12 -26.50 -19.08 26.75
CA SER A 12 -26.52 -17.63 27.00
C SER A 12 -25.09 -17.07 27.15
N LEU A 13 -24.17 -17.89 27.63
CA LEU A 13 -22.75 -17.57 27.79
C LEU A 13 -21.91 -17.65 26.50
N LYS A 14 -22.38 -18.35 25.45
CA LYS A 14 -21.69 -18.45 24.15
C LYS A 14 -21.34 -17.12 23.48
N LYS A 15 -21.96 -16.01 23.90
CA LYS A 15 -21.62 -14.66 23.42
C LYS A 15 -20.30 -14.13 23.98
N VAL A 16 -19.85 -14.68 25.11
CA VAL A 16 -18.70 -14.17 25.88
C VAL A 16 -17.62 -15.24 26.08
N VAL A 17 -17.97 -16.52 26.00
CA VAL A 17 -17.04 -17.65 26.13
C VAL A 17 -17.21 -18.69 25.03
N ASP A 18 -16.10 -19.31 24.62
CA ASP A 18 -16.10 -20.54 23.83
C ASP A 18 -16.35 -21.72 24.78
N VAL A 19 -17.34 -22.57 24.47
CA VAL A 19 -17.73 -23.70 25.32
C VAL A 19 -17.59 -25.01 24.56
N LYS A 20 -16.74 -25.92 25.06
CA LYS A 20 -16.71 -27.32 24.65
C LYS A 20 -17.42 -28.17 25.70
N PHE A 21 -18.43 -28.93 25.27
CA PHE A 21 -19.14 -29.87 26.13
C PHE A 21 -18.68 -31.30 25.83
N ILE A 22 -18.29 -32.03 26.88
CA ILE A 22 -17.99 -33.46 26.81
C ILE A 22 -18.86 -34.15 27.84
N GLY A 23 -19.63 -35.15 27.41
CA GLY A 23 -20.50 -35.92 28.27
C GLY A 23 -20.81 -37.30 27.67
N TRP A 24 -21.32 -38.19 28.51
CA TRP A 24 -21.79 -39.50 28.09
C TRP A 24 -23.18 -39.43 27.47
N GLU A 25 -23.39 -40.16 26.38
CA GLU A 25 -24.68 -40.35 25.71
C GLU A 25 -24.95 -41.86 25.56
N PRO A 26 -26.23 -42.30 25.55
CA PRO A 26 -26.57 -43.71 25.37
C PRO A 26 -25.92 -44.30 24.11
N GLY A 27 -25.08 -45.33 24.28
CA GLY A 27 -24.36 -45.99 23.19
C GLY A 27 -22.95 -45.45 22.90
N LYS A 28 -22.49 -44.41 23.61
CA LYS A 28 -21.10 -43.92 23.50
C LYS A 28 -20.12 -44.87 24.20
N ASP A 29 -19.04 -45.23 23.51
CA ASP A 29 -17.96 -46.04 24.06
C ASP A 29 -17.23 -45.32 25.20
N ILE A 30 -16.98 -46.04 26.30
CA ILE A 30 -16.39 -45.49 27.52
C ILE A 30 -14.92 -45.13 27.32
N ASN A 31 -14.17 -45.94 26.57
CA ASN A 31 -12.75 -45.66 26.34
C ASN A 31 -12.60 -44.43 25.45
N GLN A 32 -13.42 -44.32 24.41
CA GLN A 32 -13.48 -43.11 23.58
C GLN A 32 -13.84 -41.87 24.40
N LEU A 33 -14.80 -41.97 25.33
CA LEU A 33 -15.14 -40.84 26.22
C LEU A 33 -13.96 -40.42 27.10
N LYS A 34 -13.22 -41.37 27.67
CA LYS A 34 -12.01 -41.07 28.45
C LYS A 34 -10.94 -40.40 27.59
N GLU A 35 -10.73 -40.90 26.37
CA GLU A 35 -9.80 -40.33 25.41
C GLU A 35 -10.19 -38.90 25.02
N ASP A 36 -11.48 -38.65 24.74
CA ASP A 36 -12.00 -37.31 24.45
C ASP A 36 -11.71 -36.33 25.60
N ILE A 37 -11.92 -36.75 26.86
CA ILE A 37 -11.62 -35.92 28.05
C ILE A 37 -10.13 -35.62 28.13
N VAL A 38 -9.28 -36.64 27.97
CA VAL A 38 -7.81 -36.49 28.06
C VAL A 38 -7.27 -35.60 26.95
N ASN A 39 -7.73 -35.81 25.71
CA ASN A 39 -7.32 -35.04 24.54
C ASN A 39 -7.73 -33.57 24.68
N GLU A 40 -8.95 -33.31 25.15
CA GLU A 40 -9.45 -31.94 25.31
C GLU A 40 -8.75 -31.19 26.44
N LEU A 41 -8.49 -31.85 27.57
CA LEU A 41 -7.69 -31.27 28.64
C LEU A 41 -6.26 -30.96 28.18
N SER A 42 -5.72 -31.78 27.27
CA SER A 42 -4.35 -31.63 26.76
C SER A 42 -4.26 -30.78 25.48
N ASP A 43 -5.34 -30.14 25.04
CA ASP A 43 -5.36 -29.37 23.79
C ASP A 43 -4.43 -28.14 23.86
N ASN A 44 -3.66 -27.90 22.80
CA ASN A 44 -2.74 -26.76 22.65
C ASN A 44 -3.47 -25.41 22.56
N ILE A 45 -4.76 -25.39 22.18
CA ILE A 45 -5.60 -24.18 22.23
C ILE A 45 -5.73 -23.68 23.67
N GLY A 46 -5.75 -24.60 24.64
CA GLY A 46 -5.89 -24.34 26.06
C GLY A 46 -7.30 -23.89 26.48
N TRP A 47 -7.63 -24.09 27.75
CA TRP A 47 -8.93 -23.72 28.34
C TRP A 47 -8.69 -22.79 29.52
N ASP A 48 -9.53 -21.76 29.69
CA ASP A 48 -9.42 -20.83 30.85
C ASP A 48 -10.14 -21.39 32.11
N ILE A 49 -11.22 -22.17 31.90
CA ILE A 49 -12.13 -22.68 32.93
C ILE A 49 -12.38 -24.18 32.70
N LEU A 50 -12.26 -24.99 33.76
CA LEU A 50 -12.73 -26.37 33.79
C LEU A 50 -14.00 -26.42 34.64
N PHE A 51 -15.10 -26.88 34.07
CA PHE A 51 -16.37 -27.01 34.78
C PHE A 51 -16.85 -28.46 34.74
N PHE A 52 -17.05 -29.06 35.92
CA PHE A 52 -17.59 -30.40 36.08
C PHE A 52 -18.96 -30.35 36.78
N ALA A 53 -19.97 -30.98 36.17
CA ALA A 53 -21.27 -31.20 36.76
C ALA A 53 -21.62 -32.69 36.70
N GLY A 54 -21.85 -33.29 37.87
CA GLY A 54 -22.12 -34.71 37.98
C GLY A 54 -21.98 -35.20 39.41
N HIS A 55 -21.89 -36.51 39.57
CA HIS A 55 -21.64 -37.12 40.87
C HIS A 55 -20.14 -37.23 41.13
N SER A 56 -19.73 -36.89 42.35
CA SER A 56 -18.39 -37.16 42.85
C SER A 56 -18.47 -37.86 44.20
N ASN A 57 -17.39 -38.55 44.55
CA ASN A 57 -17.24 -39.19 45.85
C ASN A 57 -15.84 -38.91 46.41
N GLU A 58 -15.73 -38.85 47.73
CA GLU A 58 -14.46 -38.63 48.42
C GLU A 58 -13.72 -39.94 48.62
N THR A 59 -12.50 -40.00 48.12
CA THR A 59 -11.58 -41.10 48.37
C THR A 59 -10.16 -40.54 48.58
N ASN A 60 -9.68 -40.59 49.83
CA ASN A 60 -8.38 -40.03 50.23
C ASN A 60 -7.18 -40.63 49.48
N LEU A 61 -7.31 -41.86 48.99
CA LEU A 61 -6.25 -42.58 48.26
C LEU A 61 -6.10 -42.12 46.80
N THR A 62 -7.15 -41.60 46.17
CA THR A 62 -7.19 -41.31 44.72
C THR A 62 -7.39 -39.82 44.39
N GLY A 63 -7.55 -38.97 45.40
CA GLY A 63 -7.79 -37.54 45.24
C GLY A 63 -9.25 -37.18 44.92
N GLY A 64 -10.16 -38.15 45.02
CA GLY A 64 -11.57 -38.02 44.64
C GLY A 64 -11.90 -38.67 43.29
N GLU A 65 -13.16 -39.05 43.15
CA GLU A 65 -13.73 -39.72 41.98
C GLU A 65 -14.77 -38.84 41.30
N ILE A 66 -14.70 -38.71 39.98
CA ILE A 66 -15.73 -38.08 39.17
C ILE A 66 -16.44 -39.11 38.30
N VAL A 67 -17.76 -39.23 38.46
CA VAL A 67 -18.59 -40.17 37.70
C VAL A 67 -18.84 -39.57 36.32
N ILE A 68 -18.28 -40.21 35.28
CA ILE A 68 -18.35 -39.74 33.89
C ILE A 68 -19.39 -40.50 33.04
N ALA A 69 -19.77 -41.71 33.45
CA ALA A 69 -20.79 -42.54 32.81
C ALA A 69 -21.39 -43.53 33.84
N PRO A 70 -22.53 -44.20 33.55
CA PRO A 70 -23.09 -45.21 34.45
C PRO A 70 -22.05 -46.27 34.82
N ASN A 71 -21.91 -46.55 36.12
CA ASN A 71 -20.92 -47.48 36.69
C ASN A 71 -19.45 -47.19 36.33
N THR A 72 -19.13 -45.97 35.89
CA THR A 72 -17.78 -45.58 35.47
C THR A 72 -17.37 -44.26 36.11
N ALA A 73 -16.31 -44.31 36.90
CA ALA A 73 -15.64 -43.14 37.44
C ALA A 73 -14.27 -42.94 36.77
N LEU A 74 -13.81 -41.69 36.81
CA LEU A 74 -12.46 -41.29 36.49
C LEU A 74 -11.83 -40.76 37.78
N TYR A 75 -10.64 -41.24 38.10
CA TYR A 75 -9.93 -40.80 39.30
C TYR A 75 -9.09 -39.59 38.96
N LEU A 76 -9.04 -38.60 39.86
CA LEU A 76 -8.25 -37.39 39.61
C LEU A 76 -6.76 -37.71 39.40
N ASN A 77 -6.25 -38.76 40.07
CA ASN A 77 -4.90 -39.29 39.86
C ASN A 77 -4.62 -39.79 38.43
N GLU A 78 -5.64 -40.28 37.70
CA GLU A 78 -5.49 -40.77 36.32
C GLU A 78 -5.31 -39.63 35.31
N ILE A 79 -5.77 -38.42 35.66
CA ILE A 79 -5.73 -37.24 34.78
C ILE A 79 -4.78 -36.14 35.26
N VAL A 80 -3.85 -36.46 36.16
CA VAL A 80 -2.84 -35.50 36.66
C VAL A 80 -2.02 -34.89 35.52
N GLN A 81 -1.54 -35.71 34.58
CA GLN A 81 -0.77 -35.22 33.45
C GLN A 81 -1.60 -34.30 32.53
N PRO A 82 -2.77 -34.72 32.04
CA PRO A 82 -3.66 -33.85 31.26
C PRO A 82 -4.01 -32.53 31.97
N LEU A 83 -4.29 -32.55 33.27
CA LEU A 83 -4.57 -31.34 34.04
C LEU A 83 -3.35 -30.43 34.21
N THR A 84 -2.15 -31.01 34.30
CA THR A 84 -0.90 -30.25 34.34
C THR A 84 -0.67 -29.53 33.01
N ILE A 85 -0.88 -30.23 31.90
CA ILE A 85 -0.83 -29.65 30.55
C ILE A 85 -1.88 -28.55 30.40
N ALA A 86 -3.12 -28.80 30.81
CA ALA A 86 -4.20 -27.82 30.75
C ALA A 86 -3.82 -26.52 31.50
N LYS A 87 -3.23 -26.65 32.70
CA LYS A 87 -2.74 -25.53 33.51
C LYS A 87 -1.61 -24.77 32.82
N GLU A 88 -0.63 -25.47 32.26
CA GLU A 88 0.46 -24.87 31.48
C GLU A 88 -0.06 -24.13 30.24
N ASN A 89 -1.13 -24.65 29.63
CA ASN A 89 -1.82 -24.06 28.48
C ASN A 89 -2.83 -22.97 28.87
N GLY A 90 -2.91 -22.61 30.15
CA GLY A 90 -3.65 -21.43 30.61
C GLY A 90 -4.90 -21.69 31.46
N LEU A 91 -5.16 -22.92 31.91
CA LEU A 91 -6.25 -23.24 32.81
C LEU A 91 -6.08 -22.57 34.17
N GLN A 92 -7.03 -21.69 34.53
CA GLN A 92 -6.88 -20.79 35.69
C GLN A 92 -7.78 -21.19 36.85
N VAL A 93 -8.98 -21.70 36.56
CA VAL A 93 -9.99 -22.05 37.56
C VAL A 93 -10.66 -23.39 37.23
N ALA A 94 -10.89 -24.16 38.29
CA ALA A 94 -11.64 -25.40 38.26
C ALA A 94 -12.90 -25.28 39.12
N ILE A 95 -14.05 -25.69 38.58
CA ILE A 95 -15.35 -25.58 39.25
C ILE A 95 -16.01 -26.96 39.21
N PHE A 96 -16.22 -27.54 40.38
CA PHE A 96 -16.83 -28.85 40.57
C PHE A 96 -18.19 -28.65 41.25
N ASN A 97 -19.22 -28.59 40.41
CA ASN A 97 -20.61 -28.60 40.85
C ASN A 97 -21.06 -30.05 41.11
N SER A 98 -20.41 -30.67 42.08
CA SER A 98 -20.57 -32.08 42.42
C SER A 98 -20.37 -32.29 43.92
N CYS A 99 -21.07 -33.28 44.49
CA CYS A 99 -21.13 -33.52 45.94
C CYS A 99 -19.77 -33.96 46.54
N SER A 100 -19.49 -33.58 47.79
CA SER A 100 -18.30 -34.05 48.53
C SER A 100 -16.98 -33.74 47.79
N GLY A 101 -16.72 -32.46 47.53
CA GLY A 101 -15.59 -32.02 46.71
C GLY A 101 -14.28 -31.75 47.46
N LEU A 102 -14.17 -32.02 48.77
CA LEU A 102 -13.00 -31.56 49.55
C LEU A 102 -11.69 -32.24 49.11
N SER A 103 -11.73 -33.56 48.84
CA SER A 103 -10.55 -34.28 48.34
C SER A 103 -10.11 -33.77 46.97
N ILE A 104 -11.07 -33.42 46.10
CA ILE A 104 -10.83 -32.85 44.78
C ILE A 104 -10.18 -31.47 44.89
N ALA A 105 -10.71 -30.61 45.76
CA ALA A 105 -10.14 -29.28 46.00
C ALA A 105 -8.69 -29.37 46.50
N ASN A 106 -8.43 -30.18 47.52
CA ASN A 106 -7.07 -30.35 48.05
C ASN A 106 -6.10 -30.81 46.95
N LYS A 107 -6.48 -31.83 46.18
CA LYS A 107 -5.64 -32.36 45.11
C LYS A 107 -5.36 -31.33 44.01
N LEU A 108 -6.35 -30.56 43.58
CA LEU A 108 -6.17 -29.54 42.56
C LEU A 108 -5.32 -28.37 43.07
N ILE A 109 -5.50 -27.95 44.33
CA ILE A 109 -4.62 -26.95 44.96
C ILE A 109 -3.18 -27.46 45.05
N ASP A 110 -2.96 -28.73 45.44
CA ASP A 110 -1.63 -29.35 45.46
C ASP A 110 -0.99 -29.45 44.07
N LEU A 111 -1.80 -29.67 43.02
CA LEU A 111 -1.37 -29.61 41.62
C LEU A 111 -1.03 -28.18 41.16
N GLY A 112 -1.27 -27.17 41.99
CA GLY A 112 -0.96 -25.78 41.75
C GLY A 112 -2.06 -24.99 41.04
N PHE A 113 -3.32 -25.45 41.08
CA PHE A 113 -4.44 -24.63 40.66
C PHE A 113 -4.59 -23.43 41.59
N SER A 114 -4.82 -22.26 41.01
CA SER A 114 -4.89 -21.02 41.79
C SER A 114 -6.20 -20.90 42.58
N GLN A 115 -7.28 -21.48 42.02
CA GLN A 115 -8.67 -21.33 42.45
C GLN A 115 -9.47 -22.58 42.09
N VAL A 116 -10.18 -23.13 43.09
CA VAL A 116 -11.04 -24.30 42.92
C VAL A 116 -12.35 -24.06 43.66
N ALA A 117 -13.47 -24.04 42.95
CA ALA A 117 -14.80 -23.95 43.53
C ALA A 117 -15.43 -25.34 43.62
N ILE A 118 -15.97 -25.70 44.78
CA ILE A 118 -16.57 -27.02 45.05
C ILE A 118 -17.88 -26.92 45.84
N MET A 119 -18.61 -28.03 45.93
CA MET A 119 -19.62 -28.26 46.97
C MET A 119 -19.01 -29.11 48.08
N ARG A 120 -19.01 -28.60 49.33
CA ARG A 120 -18.39 -29.33 50.46
C ARG A 120 -19.17 -30.57 50.90
N GLU A 121 -20.47 -30.57 50.69
CA GLU A 121 -21.41 -31.59 51.16
C GLU A 121 -22.34 -32.02 50.03
N PRO A 122 -23.06 -33.15 50.18
CA PRO A 122 -24.09 -33.56 49.24
C PRO A 122 -25.19 -32.50 49.06
N ILE A 123 -25.53 -32.18 47.81
CA ILE A 123 -26.59 -31.24 47.45
C ILE A 123 -27.66 -31.90 46.59
N HIS A 124 -28.90 -31.40 46.71
CA HIS A 124 -29.98 -31.83 45.83
C HIS A 124 -29.72 -31.35 44.39
N ASN A 125 -30.13 -32.14 43.40
CA ASN A 125 -29.92 -31.80 41.98
C ASN A 125 -30.40 -30.39 41.62
N GLN A 126 -31.58 -30.02 42.12
CA GLN A 126 -32.15 -28.70 41.86
C GLN A 126 -31.28 -27.56 42.40
N VAL A 127 -30.61 -27.75 43.54
CA VAL A 127 -29.64 -26.77 44.07
C VAL A 127 -28.44 -26.65 43.16
N ALA A 128 -27.94 -27.77 42.62
CA ALA A 128 -26.81 -27.78 41.68
C ALA A 128 -27.14 -27.01 40.40
N VAL A 129 -28.35 -27.19 39.85
CA VAL A 129 -28.83 -26.47 38.68
C VAL A 129 -28.95 -24.97 38.97
N GLU A 130 -29.66 -24.59 40.03
CA GLU A 130 -29.85 -23.18 40.39
C GLU A 130 -28.52 -22.46 40.68
N PHE A 131 -27.62 -23.11 41.41
CA PHE A 131 -26.26 -22.59 41.63
C PHE A 131 -25.55 -22.34 40.30
N PHE A 132 -25.58 -23.32 39.39
CA PHE A 132 -24.92 -23.19 38.08
C PHE A 132 -25.48 -22.01 37.29
N LEU A 133 -26.81 -21.86 37.23
CA LEU A 133 -27.47 -20.76 36.51
C LEU A 133 -26.99 -19.40 37.01
N GLN A 134 -27.04 -19.17 38.32
CA GLN A 134 -26.67 -17.89 38.92
C GLN A 134 -25.17 -17.62 38.80
N PHE A 135 -24.34 -18.64 39.07
CA PHE A 135 -22.88 -18.53 38.97
C PHE A 135 -22.45 -18.21 37.54
N SER A 136 -22.99 -18.94 36.56
CA SER A 136 -22.72 -18.72 35.14
C SER A 136 -23.14 -17.33 34.70
N GLN A 137 -24.35 -16.89 35.07
CA GLN A 137 -24.83 -15.56 34.73
C GLN A 137 -23.90 -14.46 35.28
N ALA A 138 -23.57 -14.52 36.58
CA ALA A 138 -22.68 -13.56 37.21
C ALA A 138 -21.29 -13.52 36.56
N LEU A 139 -20.74 -14.68 36.20
CA LEU A 139 -19.47 -14.77 35.48
C LEU A 139 -19.57 -14.17 34.07
N GLY A 140 -20.69 -14.39 33.37
CA GLY A 140 -21.00 -13.77 32.08
C GLY A 140 -21.14 -12.25 32.12
N GLU A 141 -21.51 -11.70 33.29
CA GLU A 141 -21.52 -10.26 33.59
C GLU A 141 -20.14 -9.69 33.97
N TYR A 142 -19.06 -10.44 33.71
CA TYR A 142 -17.66 -10.09 33.98
C TYR A 142 -17.29 -9.95 35.46
N LYS A 143 -18.10 -10.52 36.35
CA LYS A 143 -17.76 -10.64 37.78
C LYS A 143 -16.67 -11.68 37.97
N ASP A 144 -15.89 -11.53 39.04
CA ASP A 144 -14.88 -12.53 39.38
C ASP A 144 -15.50 -13.79 40.01
N VAL A 145 -14.76 -14.89 40.04
CA VAL A 145 -15.26 -16.19 40.52
C VAL A 145 -15.76 -16.15 41.96
N HIS A 146 -15.17 -15.32 42.82
CA HIS A 146 -15.62 -15.19 44.20
C HIS A 146 -16.94 -14.40 44.27
N GLN A 147 -17.07 -13.31 43.50
CA GLN A 147 -18.31 -12.58 43.35
C GLN A 147 -19.42 -13.47 42.77
N SER A 148 -19.13 -14.24 41.71
CA SER A 148 -20.10 -15.17 41.11
C SER A 148 -20.53 -16.27 42.08
N LEU A 149 -19.61 -16.80 42.89
CA LEU A 149 -19.95 -17.75 43.95
C LEU A 149 -20.88 -17.10 44.98
N ARG A 150 -20.55 -15.88 45.42
CA ARG A 150 -21.30 -15.17 46.46
C ARG A 150 -22.72 -14.86 45.99
N GLU A 151 -22.91 -14.41 44.76
CA GLU A 151 -24.24 -14.14 44.19
C GLU A 151 -25.09 -15.42 44.06
N ALA A 152 -24.47 -16.53 43.65
CA ALA A 152 -25.16 -17.82 43.64
C ALA A 152 -25.59 -18.25 45.06
N CYS A 153 -24.73 -18.06 46.07
CA CYS A 153 -25.07 -18.31 47.46
C CYS A 153 -26.17 -17.36 47.99
N GLU A 154 -26.11 -16.07 47.66
CA GLU A 154 -27.13 -15.07 48.04
C GLU A 154 -28.49 -15.46 47.47
N TYR A 155 -28.55 -15.92 46.22
CA TYR A 155 -29.78 -16.43 45.62
C TYR A 155 -30.32 -17.67 46.35
N LEU A 156 -29.46 -18.65 46.67
CA LEU A 156 -29.86 -19.82 47.45
C LEU A 156 -30.33 -19.44 48.86
N GLN A 157 -29.74 -18.40 49.46
CA GLN A 157 -30.11 -17.89 50.78
C GLN A 157 -31.49 -17.21 50.76
N GLN A 158 -31.79 -16.43 49.71
CA GLN A 158 -33.11 -15.82 49.52
C GLN A 158 -34.19 -16.91 49.34
N ASN A 159 -33.82 -18.04 48.75
CA ASN A 159 -34.68 -19.21 48.55
C ASN A 159 -34.51 -20.28 49.63
N ASN A 160 -34.06 -19.90 50.84
CA ASN A 160 -33.79 -20.84 51.94
C ASN A 160 -35.01 -21.66 52.39
N TYR A 161 -36.23 -21.22 52.09
CA TYR A 161 -37.45 -22.01 52.34
C TYR A 161 -37.61 -23.20 51.39
N ILE A 162 -37.03 -23.13 50.18
CA ILE A 162 -37.00 -24.22 49.19
C ILE A 162 -35.73 -25.06 49.36
N TYR A 163 -34.60 -24.40 49.65
CA TYR A 163 -33.28 -25.03 49.78
C TYR A 163 -32.64 -24.73 51.15
N PRO A 164 -33.14 -25.33 52.25
CA PRO A 164 -32.65 -25.03 53.59
C PRO A 164 -31.14 -25.19 53.71
N SER A 165 -30.48 -24.14 54.18
CA SER A 165 -29.03 -24.08 54.47
C SER A 165 -28.11 -24.36 53.29
N SER A 166 -28.63 -24.51 52.07
CA SER A 166 -27.84 -24.91 50.89
C SER A 166 -26.83 -23.83 50.46
N TYR A 167 -27.09 -22.57 50.80
CA TYR A 167 -26.20 -21.43 50.54
C TYR A 167 -24.84 -21.51 51.29
N LEU A 168 -24.73 -22.35 52.32
CA LEU A 168 -23.50 -22.54 53.10
C LEU A 168 -22.55 -23.57 52.46
N ILE A 169 -23.02 -24.33 51.47
CA ILE A 169 -22.31 -25.49 50.94
C ILE A 169 -21.25 -25.13 49.86
N PRO A 170 -21.53 -24.23 48.89
CA PRO A 170 -20.54 -23.83 47.90
C PRO A 170 -19.33 -23.17 48.56
N SER A 171 -18.12 -23.52 48.11
CA SER A 171 -16.89 -23.01 48.71
C SER A 171 -15.79 -22.83 47.68
N LEU A 172 -15.04 -21.74 47.80
CA LEU A 172 -13.90 -21.42 46.95
C LEU A 172 -12.59 -21.59 47.73
N PHE A 173 -11.76 -22.51 47.25
CA PHE A 173 -10.39 -22.69 47.70
C PHE A 173 -9.47 -21.87 46.80
N ARG A 174 -8.58 -21.08 47.39
CA ARG A 174 -7.70 -20.18 46.66
C ARG A 174 -6.36 -20.04 47.35
N HIS A 175 -5.29 -20.00 46.55
CA HIS A 175 -3.99 -19.59 47.06
C HIS A 175 -4.02 -18.10 47.47
N PRO A 176 -3.60 -17.69 48.69
CA PRO A 176 -3.82 -16.33 49.21
C PRO A 176 -3.35 -15.18 48.30
N ALA A 177 -2.27 -15.38 47.55
CA ALA A 177 -1.68 -14.40 46.63
C ALA A 177 -2.25 -14.44 45.20
N ALA A 178 -3.15 -15.37 44.87
CA ALA A 178 -3.69 -15.51 43.53
C ALA A 178 -4.76 -14.44 43.23
N ALA A 179 -4.65 -13.80 42.07
CA ALA A 179 -5.71 -12.92 41.56
C ALA A 179 -6.98 -13.75 41.27
N LEU A 180 -8.14 -13.20 41.60
CA LEU A 180 -9.41 -13.85 41.32
C LEU A 180 -9.66 -13.91 39.82
N PHE A 181 -10.06 -15.08 39.32
CA PHE A 181 -10.37 -15.25 37.91
C PHE A 181 -11.61 -14.45 37.57
N ARG A 182 -11.59 -13.76 36.45
CA ARG A 182 -12.76 -13.09 35.87
C ARG A 182 -12.68 -13.19 34.36
N ILE A 183 -13.83 -13.25 33.71
CA ILE A 183 -13.87 -13.11 32.26
C ILE A 183 -13.53 -11.65 31.93
N GLU A 184 -12.46 -11.43 31.18
CA GLU A 184 -12.10 -10.07 30.73
C GLU A 184 -13.03 -9.64 29.57
N PRO A 185 -13.64 -8.45 29.61
CA PRO A 185 -14.44 -7.94 28.50
C PRO A 185 -13.57 -7.89 27.24
N SER A 186 -14.06 -8.47 26.15
CA SER A 186 -13.33 -8.79 24.94
C SER A 186 -12.83 -7.54 24.20
N GLY A 187 -11.68 -7.00 24.61
CA GLY A 187 -11.01 -5.89 23.94
C GLY A 187 -10.07 -6.34 22.81
N PHE A 188 -9.84 -5.43 21.85
CA PHE A 188 -8.80 -5.47 20.80
C PHE A 188 -7.42 -5.95 21.32
N LYS A 189 -7.15 -5.81 22.63
CA LYS A 189 -5.97 -6.32 23.34
C LYS A 189 -5.79 -7.84 23.26
N ARG A 190 -6.85 -8.68 23.25
CA ARG A 190 -6.69 -10.16 23.14
C ARG A 190 -6.35 -10.56 21.70
N VAL A 191 -6.93 -9.88 20.71
CA VAL A 191 -6.55 -10.01 19.28
C VAL A 191 -5.08 -9.61 19.08
N LEU A 192 -4.66 -8.47 19.65
CA LEU A 192 -3.28 -8.00 19.54
C LEU A 192 -2.27 -8.93 20.26
N LYS A 193 -2.64 -9.55 21.39
CA LYS A 193 -1.81 -10.57 22.05
C LYS A 193 -1.67 -11.84 21.20
N ARG A 194 -2.72 -12.27 20.49
CA ARG A 194 -2.67 -13.39 19.53
C ARG A 194 -1.89 -13.05 18.24
N LEU A 195 -1.69 -11.76 17.94
CA LEU A 195 -0.92 -11.29 16.79
C LEU A 195 0.59 -11.18 17.03
N LYS A 196 1.12 -11.53 18.22
CA LYS A 196 2.58 -11.52 18.47
C LYS A 196 3.34 -12.42 17.46
N PRO A 197 4.37 -11.91 16.78
CA PRO A 197 5.14 -12.70 15.83
C PRO A 197 6.01 -13.73 16.56
N THR A 198 6.17 -14.93 15.97
CA THR A 198 7.22 -15.86 16.43
C THR A 198 8.60 -15.38 15.97
N ASN A 199 9.69 -15.93 16.53
CA ASN A 199 11.06 -15.50 16.18
C ASN A 199 11.33 -15.57 14.67
N THR A 200 10.87 -16.64 14.02
CA THR A 200 10.96 -16.81 12.56
C THR A 200 10.15 -15.76 11.80
N GLU A 201 8.92 -15.49 12.23
CA GLU A 201 8.07 -14.45 11.66
C GLU A 201 8.72 -13.07 11.82
N ALA A 202 9.27 -12.77 13.00
CA ALA A 202 9.93 -11.50 13.29
C ALA A 202 11.19 -11.28 12.42
N ILE A 203 12.02 -12.32 12.23
CA ILE A 203 13.18 -12.27 11.34
C ILE A 203 12.74 -12.01 9.90
N THR A 204 11.75 -12.76 9.40
CA THR A 204 11.27 -12.61 8.03
C THR A 204 10.62 -11.25 7.79
N ILE A 205 9.80 -10.74 8.71
CA ILE A 205 9.24 -9.39 8.62
C ILE A 205 10.36 -8.36 8.54
N SER A 206 11.36 -8.46 9.43
CA SER A 206 12.47 -7.52 9.46
C SER A 206 13.25 -7.56 8.14
N ALA A 207 13.52 -8.75 7.60
CA ALA A 207 14.18 -8.91 6.31
C ALA A 207 13.36 -8.31 5.16
N LEU A 208 12.06 -8.59 5.08
CA LEU A 208 11.18 -8.06 4.03
C LEU A 208 11.04 -6.53 4.09
N ILE A 209 10.95 -5.97 5.31
CA ILE A 209 10.94 -4.53 5.51
C ILE A 209 12.26 -3.92 5.03
N LEU A 210 13.41 -4.47 5.44
CA LEU A 210 14.72 -3.98 5.01
C LEU A 210 14.88 -4.05 3.49
N ILE A 211 14.51 -5.18 2.88
CA ILE A 211 14.52 -5.36 1.41
C ILE A 211 13.63 -4.32 0.72
N SER A 212 12.44 -4.04 1.27
CA SER A 212 11.51 -3.06 0.69
C SER A 212 12.03 -1.62 0.71
N LEU A 213 13.02 -1.31 1.56
CA LEU A 213 13.63 0.02 1.67
C LEU A 213 14.82 0.22 0.72
N LEU A 214 15.33 -0.84 0.09
CA LEU A 214 16.48 -0.77 -0.81
C LEU A 214 16.08 -0.18 -2.17
N HIS A 215 16.70 0.93 -2.58
CA HIS A 215 16.46 1.56 -3.89
C HIS A 215 16.58 0.60 -5.08
N PRO A 216 17.62 -0.26 -5.20
CA PRO A 216 17.71 -1.18 -6.32
C PRO A 216 16.53 -2.15 -6.43
N VAL A 217 15.93 -2.53 -5.29
CA VAL A 217 14.76 -3.40 -5.25
C VAL A 217 13.52 -2.63 -5.70
N GLN A 218 13.34 -1.41 -5.23
CA GLN A 218 12.24 -0.54 -5.64
C GLN A 218 12.28 -0.26 -7.14
N ASP A 219 13.44 0.10 -7.68
CA ASP A 219 13.63 0.36 -9.11
C ASP A 219 13.37 -0.90 -9.93
N PHE A 220 13.88 -2.06 -9.49
CA PHE A 220 13.61 -3.33 -10.15
C PHE A 220 12.11 -3.65 -10.17
N LEU A 221 11.42 -3.57 -9.03
CA LEU A 221 9.99 -3.85 -8.93
C LEU A 221 9.16 -2.87 -9.76
N LEU A 222 9.54 -1.59 -9.80
CA LEU A 222 8.89 -0.57 -10.61
C LEU A 222 9.05 -0.84 -12.11
N GLN A 223 10.26 -1.21 -12.56
CA GLN A 223 10.51 -1.61 -13.95
C GLN A 223 9.69 -2.85 -14.34
N GLN A 224 9.62 -3.87 -13.49
CA GLN A 224 8.76 -5.02 -13.75
C GLN A 224 7.28 -4.62 -13.78
N ARG A 225 6.89 -3.68 -12.90
CA ARG A 225 5.52 -3.19 -12.86
C ARG A 225 5.13 -2.44 -14.13
N TRP A 226 5.97 -1.56 -14.65
CA TRP A 226 5.70 -0.87 -15.92
C TRP A 226 5.53 -1.85 -17.07
N LEU A 227 6.41 -2.85 -17.19
CA LEU A 227 6.33 -3.89 -18.23
C LEU A 227 5.01 -4.67 -18.15
N LEU A 228 4.67 -5.19 -16.96
CA LEU A 228 3.42 -5.92 -16.75
C LEU A 228 2.21 -5.05 -17.08
N GLN A 229 2.27 -3.76 -16.76
CA GLN A 229 1.20 -2.83 -17.05
C GLN A 229 1.05 -2.56 -18.55
N ALA A 230 2.15 -2.46 -19.30
CA ALA A 230 2.13 -2.31 -20.75
C ALA A 230 1.50 -3.54 -21.42
N ILE A 231 1.95 -4.74 -21.03
CA ILE A 231 1.38 -6.02 -21.49
C ILE A 231 -0.11 -6.08 -21.16
N TYR A 232 -0.49 -5.71 -19.93
CA TYR A 232 -1.88 -5.72 -19.51
C TYR A 232 -2.75 -4.75 -20.34
N ARG A 233 -2.26 -3.54 -20.64
CA ARG A 233 -2.95 -2.57 -21.51
C ARG A 233 -3.17 -3.14 -22.90
N GLN A 234 -2.15 -3.76 -23.51
CA GLN A 234 -2.29 -4.39 -24.81
C GLN A 234 -3.32 -5.52 -24.79
N PHE A 235 -3.16 -6.44 -23.85
CA PHE A 235 -4.01 -7.62 -23.76
C PHE A 235 -5.49 -7.26 -23.50
N THR A 236 -5.74 -6.18 -22.77
CA THR A 236 -7.10 -5.71 -22.45
C THR A 236 -7.63 -4.64 -23.42
N ASN A 237 -6.89 -4.30 -24.47
CA ASN A 237 -7.21 -3.22 -25.41
C ASN A 237 -7.49 -1.86 -24.71
N GLN A 238 -6.79 -1.58 -23.61
CA GLN A 238 -6.88 -0.31 -22.87
C GLN A 238 -5.84 0.70 -23.37
N ILE A 239 -5.70 0.75 -24.70
CA ILE A 239 -4.84 1.65 -25.46
C ILE A 239 -5.77 2.40 -26.40
N GLU A 240 -5.76 3.73 -26.33
CA GLU A 240 -6.54 4.55 -27.26
C GLU A 240 -6.13 4.32 -28.73
N ALA A 241 -7.09 3.90 -29.56
CA ALA A 241 -6.84 3.54 -30.96
C ALA A 241 -6.43 4.74 -31.85
N GLN A 242 -6.67 5.98 -31.40
CA GLN A 242 -6.41 7.19 -32.16
C GLN A 242 -6.06 8.36 -31.23
N SER A 243 -4.92 8.27 -30.54
CA SER A 243 -4.42 9.40 -29.74
C SER A 243 -3.93 10.52 -30.66
N LYS A 244 -4.32 11.75 -30.34
CA LYS A 244 -3.90 12.96 -31.05
C LYS A 244 -2.77 13.64 -30.29
N SER A 245 -1.61 13.00 -30.19
CA SER A 245 -0.45 13.46 -29.41
C SER A 245 -0.25 14.98 -29.50
N GLU A 246 -0.47 15.70 -28.40
CA GLU A 246 -0.35 17.16 -28.33
C GLU A 246 1.10 17.63 -28.41
N VAL A 247 2.04 16.74 -28.12
CA VAL A 247 3.47 17.00 -28.09
C VAL A 247 4.13 16.53 -29.39
N ILE A 248 4.88 17.42 -30.00
CA ILE A 248 5.74 17.16 -31.15
C ILE A 248 7.19 17.29 -30.68
N LEU A 249 7.97 16.22 -30.83
CA LEU A 249 9.41 16.27 -30.63
C LEU A 249 10.09 16.53 -31.97
N LEU A 250 10.60 17.73 -32.16
CA LEU A 250 11.46 18.07 -33.29
C LEU A 250 12.90 17.68 -32.93
N GLN A 251 13.28 16.47 -33.33
CA GLN A 251 14.53 15.85 -32.93
C GLN A 251 15.66 16.20 -33.91
N ILE A 252 16.73 16.79 -33.39
CA ILE A 252 17.99 17.00 -34.12
C ILE A 252 18.81 15.72 -33.98
N ASP A 253 18.64 14.77 -34.88
CA ASP A 253 19.37 13.49 -34.93
C ASP A 253 20.71 13.61 -35.69
N ASN A 254 21.48 12.52 -35.77
CA ASN A 254 22.75 12.50 -36.51
C ASN A 254 22.58 12.90 -37.98
N LYS A 255 21.49 12.46 -38.61
CA LYS A 255 21.19 12.79 -40.00
C LYS A 255 20.90 14.29 -40.15
N SER A 256 20.16 14.89 -39.21
CA SER A 256 19.89 16.33 -39.14
C SER A 256 21.16 17.17 -39.04
N ILE A 257 22.17 16.69 -38.32
CA ILE A 257 23.47 17.35 -38.19
C ILE A 257 24.26 17.23 -39.51
N GLN A 258 24.29 16.04 -40.12
CA GLN A 258 25.04 15.75 -41.34
C GLN A 258 24.47 16.46 -42.57
N GLU A 259 23.15 16.49 -42.71
CA GLU A 259 22.42 17.10 -43.83
C GLU A 259 22.00 18.55 -43.56
N SER A 260 22.56 19.16 -42.50
CA SER A 260 22.28 20.55 -42.17
C SER A 260 22.66 21.49 -43.33
N PRO A 261 21.80 22.45 -43.69
CA PRO A 261 22.14 23.49 -44.67
C PRO A 261 23.34 24.36 -44.27
N ILE A 262 23.70 24.35 -42.98
CA ILE A 262 24.83 25.09 -42.40
C ILE A 262 25.77 24.08 -41.73
N PRO A 263 27.11 24.16 -41.90
CA PRO A 263 28.03 23.24 -41.25
C PRO A 263 27.93 23.26 -39.71
N ILE A 264 27.77 22.08 -39.10
CA ILE A 264 27.76 21.88 -37.64
C ILE A 264 28.92 20.95 -37.28
N PRO A 265 30.16 21.46 -37.16
CA PRO A 265 31.33 20.65 -36.84
C PRO A 265 31.32 20.14 -35.39
N ASP A 266 30.70 20.90 -34.48
CA ASP A 266 30.49 20.54 -33.09
C ASP A 266 29.03 20.86 -32.69
N PRO A 267 28.20 19.86 -32.39
CA PRO A 267 26.82 20.07 -31.97
C PRO A 267 26.67 20.44 -30.48
N ARG A 268 27.78 20.57 -29.71
CA ARG A 268 27.76 20.99 -28.30
C ARG A 268 28.72 22.15 -27.99
N PRO A 269 28.22 23.40 -27.88
CA PRO A 269 26.81 23.78 -27.92
C PRO A 269 26.26 23.88 -29.34
N MET A 270 24.96 23.61 -29.48
CA MET A 270 24.29 23.60 -30.80
C MET A 270 24.37 24.96 -31.50
N ASN A 271 24.54 24.92 -32.83
CA ASN A 271 24.63 26.11 -33.68
C ASN A 271 23.33 26.93 -33.62
N ARG A 272 23.43 28.25 -33.40
CA ARG A 272 22.25 29.11 -33.18
C ARG A 272 21.55 29.50 -34.47
N GLU A 273 22.27 29.60 -35.57
CA GLU A 273 21.68 29.78 -36.89
C GLU A 273 20.85 28.55 -37.28
N TYR A 274 21.31 27.35 -36.94
CA TYR A 274 20.54 26.12 -37.17
C TYR A 274 19.23 26.10 -36.37
N ILE A 275 19.26 26.44 -35.07
CA ILE A 275 18.04 26.58 -34.26
C ILE A 275 17.13 27.68 -34.84
N ALA A 276 17.70 28.79 -35.32
CA ALA A 276 16.93 29.87 -35.94
C ALA A 276 16.18 29.39 -37.20
N LEU A 277 16.83 28.61 -38.07
CA LEU A 277 16.19 27.99 -39.24
C LEU A 277 15.00 27.11 -38.84
N LEU A 278 15.15 26.30 -37.79
CA LEU A 278 14.07 25.47 -37.27
C LEU A 278 12.92 26.31 -36.73
N VAL A 279 13.21 27.37 -35.95
CA VAL A 279 12.19 28.30 -35.45
C VAL A 279 11.42 28.96 -36.60
N ASP A 280 12.12 29.47 -37.61
CA ASP A 280 11.50 30.13 -38.77
C ASP A 280 10.61 29.14 -39.55
N LYS A 281 11.05 27.89 -39.70
CA LYS A 281 10.25 26.83 -40.35
C LYS A 281 9.02 26.44 -39.52
N LEU A 282 9.17 26.32 -38.20
CA LEU A 282 8.06 26.05 -37.28
C LEU A 282 7.00 27.15 -37.31
N MET A 283 7.41 28.41 -37.42
CA MET A 283 6.48 29.53 -37.61
C MET A 283 5.67 29.42 -38.90
N GLN A 284 6.30 29.04 -40.01
CA GLN A 284 5.60 28.82 -41.28
C GLN A 284 4.54 27.72 -41.16
N SER A 285 4.77 26.74 -40.27
CA SER A 285 3.85 25.66 -39.94
C SER A 285 2.90 25.96 -38.77
N ASN A 286 2.72 27.24 -38.37
CA ASN A 286 1.80 27.69 -37.31
C ASN A 286 2.08 27.13 -35.90
N ALA A 287 3.35 26.95 -35.53
CA ALA A 287 3.73 26.58 -34.17
C ALA A 287 3.69 27.79 -33.22
N ASN A 288 2.93 27.69 -32.14
CA ASN A 288 2.71 28.81 -31.21
C ASN A 288 3.22 28.53 -29.79
N ILE A 289 3.73 27.32 -29.52
CA ILE A 289 4.34 26.93 -28.25
C ILE A 289 5.60 26.14 -28.59
N ILE A 290 6.76 26.72 -28.31
CA ILE A 290 8.05 26.16 -28.66
C ILE A 290 8.91 26.07 -27.40
N GLY A 291 9.19 24.84 -26.96
CA GLY A 291 10.27 24.56 -26.02
C GLY A 291 11.57 24.39 -26.78
N ILE A 292 12.64 25.04 -26.33
CA ILE A 292 13.97 24.84 -26.92
C ILE A 292 14.82 24.12 -25.88
N ASP A 293 14.92 22.79 -25.98
CA ASP A 293 15.65 21.92 -25.05
C ASP A 293 17.16 21.98 -25.30
N TYR A 294 17.69 23.20 -25.26
CA TYR A 294 19.10 23.52 -25.31
C TYR A 294 19.34 24.65 -24.32
N LEU A 295 20.39 24.55 -23.51
CA LEU A 295 20.66 25.50 -22.43
C LEU A 295 20.90 26.93 -22.92
N LEU A 296 21.60 27.03 -24.05
CA LEU A 296 21.85 28.28 -24.76
C LEU A 296 22.59 29.37 -23.93
N ASP A 297 23.31 28.99 -22.87
CA ASP A 297 23.98 29.86 -21.89
C ASP A 297 25.28 30.49 -22.42
N ARG A 298 26.05 29.74 -23.21
CA ARG A 298 27.34 30.21 -23.75
C ARG A 298 27.14 31.24 -24.87
N ASN A 299 27.96 32.30 -24.84
CA ASN A 299 27.96 33.38 -25.84
C ASN A 299 28.55 32.90 -27.17
N HIS A 300 27.80 33.03 -28.26
CA HIS A 300 28.20 32.65 -29.62
C HIS A 300 28.30 33.85 -30.58
N GLY A 301 28.55 35.04 -30.05
CA GLY A 301 28.87 36.21 -30.89
C GLY A 301 27.68 36.67 -31.74
N LYS A 302 27.81 36.58 -33.08
CA LYS A 302 26.78 37.03 -34.03
C LYS A 302 25.63 36.03 -34.17
N ASP A 303 25.89 34.73 -33.99
CA ASP A 303 24.89 33.67 -34.17
C ASP A 303 23.74 33.80 -33.15
N ASP A 304 24.05 34.27 -31.94
CA ASP A 304 23.05 34.60 -30.90
C ASP A 304 22.06 35.67 -31.40
N GLN A 305 22.52 36.63 -32.21
CA GLN A 305 21.67 37.68 -32.77
C GLN A 305 20.75 37.15 -33.87
N VAL A 306 21.21 36.16 -34.63
CA VAL A 306 20.39 35.50 -35.67
C VAL A 306 19.21 34.79 -35.01
N LEU A 307 19.47 33.97 -34.00
CA LEU A 307 18.43 33.28 -33.24
C LEU A 307 17.48 34.25 -32.53
N ALA A 308 18.01 35.30 -31.87
CA ALA A 308 17.20 36.33 -31.23
C ALA A 308 16.25 37.03 -32.22
N LYS A 309 16.69 37.24 -33.47
CA LYS A 309 15.87 37.84 -34.53
C LYS A 309 14.73 36.93 -34.94
N SER A 310 14.97 35.63 -35.16
CA SER A 310 13.93 34.66 -35.50
C SER A 310 12.90 34.52 -34.37
N ILE A 311 13.35 34.43 -33.10
CA ILE A 311 12.46 34.44 -31.92
C ILE A 311 11.65 35.74 -31.84
N SER A 312 12.29 36.89 -32.05
CA SER A 312 11.59 38.19 -32.04
C SER A 312 10.53 38.28 -33.13
N ASN A 313 10.78 37.72 -34.31
CA ASN A 313 9.80 37.68 -35.40
C ASN A 313 8.60 36.79 -35.04
N ALA A 314 8.84 35.64 -34.39
CA ALA A 314 7.80 34.75 -33.89
C ALA A 314 6.87 35.44 -32.88
N ILE A 315 7.43 36.22 -31.96
CA ILE A 315 6.64 36.93 -30.93
C ILE A 315 5.86 38.11 -31.53
N LYS A 316 6.38 38.76 -32.57
CA LYS A 316 5.72 39.90 -33.24
C LYS A 316 4.49 39.53 -34.07
N GLN A 317 4.26 38.24 -34.33
CA GLN A 317 3.16 37.80 -35.19
C GLN A 317 1.80 38.18 -34.58
N SER A 318 1.04 39.03 -35.28
CA SER A 318 -0.08 39.80 -34.71
C SER A 318 -1.28 38.97 -34.24
N ASN A 319 -1.47 37.76 -34.78
CA ASN A 319 -2.68 36.98 -34.53
C ASN A 319 -2.53 35.98 -33.39
N ASN A 320 -1.30 35.52 -33.08
CA ASN A 320 -1.00 34.60 -31.97
C ASN A 320 0.53 34.61 -31.69
N PRO A 321 1.00 35.40 -30.72
CA PRO A 321 2.40 35.39 -30.32
C PRO A 321 2.86 34.01 -29.84
N THR A 322 4.05 33.59 -30.26
CA THR A 322 4.63 32.31 -29.85
C THR A 322 5.15 32.37 -28.42
N TYR A 323 4.78 31.39 -27.60
CA TYR A 323 5.40 31.16 -26.28
C TYR A 323 6.70 30.40 -26.46
N PHE A 324 7.80 30.98 -25.97
CA PHE A 324 9.09 30.30 -25.88
C PHE A 324 9.38 29.91 -24.45
N ILE A 325 9.70 28.63 -24.26
CA ILE A 325 10.13 28.07 -22.98
C ILE A 325 11.58 27.63 -23.14
N PHE A 326 12.45 28.13 -22.28
CA PHE A 326 13.87 27.80 -22.24
C PHE A 326 14.21 27.00 -20.98
N PRO A 327 15.16 26.07 -21.06
CA PRO A 327 15.66 25.36 -19.91
C PRO A 327 16.52 26.28 -19.04
N THR A 328 16.43 26.05 -17.75
CA THR A 328 17.45 26.43 -16.78
C THR A 328 17.88 25.20 -16.01
N THR A 329 19.08 25.23 -15.42
CA THR A 329 19.53 24.18 -14.53
C THR A 329 20.61 24.68 -13.61
N ILE A 330 20.85 23.97 -12.52
CA ILE A 330 21.95 24.26 -11.59
C ILE A 330 23.13 23.35 -11.91
N ASP A 331 24.31 23.93 -12.14
CA ASP A 331 25.54 23.16 -12.41
C ASP A 331 26.06 22.43 -11.15
N LYS A 332 27.15 21.67 -11.28
CA LYS A 332 27.74 20.94 -10.14
C LYS A 332 28.30 21.85 -9.03
N ARG A 333 28.46 23.14 -9.30
CA ARG A 333 28.97 24.15 -8.36
C ARG A 333 27.84 25.00 -7.74
N GLY A 334 26.59 24.70 -8.04
CA GLY A 334 25.45 25.46 -7.56
C GLY A 334 25.15 26.73 -8.37
N GLN A 335 25.81 26.94 -9.52
CA GLN A 335 25.55 28.08 -10.39
C GLN A 335 24.34 27.80 -11.28
N LYS A 336 23.38 28.73 -11.28
CA LYS A 336 22.25 28.69 -12.20
C LYS A 336 22.73 28.99 -13.62
N LEU A 337 22.48 28.06 -14.51
CA LEU A 337 22.70 28.20 -15.94
C LEU A 337 21.34 28.46 -16.61
N GLU A 338 21.29 29.45 -17.49
CA GLU A 338 20.10 29.83 -18.22
C GLU A 338 20.48 30.44 -19.58
N THR A 339 19.52 30.51 -20.50
CA THR A 339 19.74 31.06 -21.84
C THR A 339 20.28 32.48 -21.80
N SER A 340 21.29 32.75 -22.62
CA SER A 340 21.93 34.07 -22.71
C SER A 340 20.92 35.20 -22.93
N PRO A 341 21.06 36.34 -22.22
CA PRO A 341 20.14 37.48 -22.31
C PRO A 341 20.16 38.17 -23.68
N LYS A 342 21.14 37.85 -24.54
CA LYS A 342 21.18 38.29 -25.93
C LYS A 342 20.14 37.59 -26.81
N ILE A 343 19.68 36.41 -26.39
CA ILE A 343 18.73 35.58 -27.14
C ILE A 343 17.32 35.76 -26.59
N ALA A 344 17.16 35.63 -25.27
CA ALA A 344 15.86 35.63 -24.62
C ALA A 344 15.86 36.37 -23.29
N ASN A 345 14.70 36.86 -22.84
CA ASN A 345 14.56 37.49 -21.54
C ASN A 345 13.22 37.18 -20.86
N ILE A 346 13.22 37.26 -19.52
CA ILE A 346 12.08 36.95 -18.63
C ILE A 346 10.81 37.78 -18.86
N HIS A 347 10.87 38.90 -19.59
CA HIS A 347 9.71 39.75 -19.83
C HIS A 347 8.79 39.22 -20.92
N TRP A 348 9.28 38.28 -21.75
CA TRP A 348 8.52 37.71 -22.84
C TRP A 348 8.78 36.21 -23.10
N SER A 349 9.76 35.60 -22.44
CA SER A 349 9.95 34.14 -22.44
C SER A 349 9.84 33.54 -21.04
N LEU A 350 9.64 32.22 -20.99
CA LEU A 350 9.53 31.43 -19.77
C LEU A 350 10.80 30.59 -19.58
N TYR A 351 11.18 30.33 -18.33
CA TYR A 351 12.39 29.60 -17.98
C TYR A 351 12.07 28.50 -16.96
N GLY A 352 12.34 27.24 -17.29
CA GLY A 352 12.00 26.11 -16.44
C GLY A 352 13.15 25.14 -16.20
N GLU A 353 13.21 24.53 -15.02
CA GLU A 353 14.22 23.53 -14.66
C GLU A 353 14.09 22.30 -15.56
N ILE A 354 15.19 21.98 -16.26
CA ILE A 354 15.22 20.88 -17.22
C ILE A 354 15.54 19.53 -16.56
N LYS A 355 16.22 19.52 -15.39
CA LYS A 355 16.51 18.26 -14.70
C LYS A 355 15.22 17.58 -14.27
N THR A 356 15.15 16.29 -14.57
CA THR A 356 14.08 15.40 -14.14
C THR A 356 14.57 14.48 -13.02
N ILE A 357 13.62 13.89 -12.30
CA ILE A 357 13.89 12.83 -11.34
C ILE A 357 13.53 11.53 -12.05
N ASP A 358 14.50 10.64 -12.24
CA ASP A 358 14.31 9.41 -13.02
C ASP A 358 13.07 8.65 -12.56
N GLY A 359 12.13 8.41 -13.49
CA GLY A 359 10.89 7.67 -13.24
C GLY A 359 9.83 8.39 -12.40
N HIS A 360 10.04 9.64 -11.99
CA HIS A 360 9.14 10.39 -11.11
C HIS A 360 8.68 11.71 -11.75
N ILE A 361 7.48 12.15 -11.36
CA ILE A 361 6.89 13.41 -11.83
C ILE A 361 7.28 14.51 -10.84
N PRO A 362 7.95 15.60 -11.26
CA PRO A 362 8.25 16.71 -10.37
C PRO A 362 6.94 17.33 -9.88
N ILE A 363 6.78 17.36 -8.56
CA ILE A 363 5.61 17.95 -7.90
C ILE A 363 5.96 19.31 -7.32
N LEU A 364 4.99 20.22 -7.34
CA LEU A 364 5.13 21.52 -6.70
C LEU A 364 5.17 21.35 -5.17
N PRO A 365 5.96 22.17 -4.45
CA PRO A 365 5.98 22.20 -3.00
C PRO A 365 4.60 22.59 -2.45
N VAL A 366 4.41 22.33 -1.15
CA VAL A 366 3.16 22.67 -0.45
C VAL A 366 2.92 24.18 -0.47
N PHE A 367 3.99 24.97 -0.34
CA PHE A 367 3.96 26.42 -0.30
C PHE A 367 4.57 26.99 -1.59
N ASP A 368 3.88 27.94 -2.22
CA ASP A 368 4.28 28.51 -3.51
C ASP A 368 5.59 29.34 -3.44
N GLU A 369 6.00 29.73 -2.23
CA GLU A 369 7.24 30.46 -1.92
C GLU A 369 8.52 29.59 -2.00
N ASP A 370 8.40 28.25 -2.11
CA ASP A 370 9.53 27.31 -2.01
C ASP A 370 10.17 26.91 -3.35
N LEU A 371 9.67 27.38 -4.50
CA LEU A 371 10.28 27.09 -5.80
C LEU A 371 10.69 28.38 -6.53
N ASP A 372 11.99 28.63 -6.56
CA ASP A 372 12.62 29.67 -7.39
C ASP A 372 12.45 29.41 -8.91
N THR A 373 12.18 28.16 -9.33
CA THR A 373 11.99 27.83 -10.75
C THR A 373 11.06 26.63 -10.94
N LYS A 374 10.07 26.71 -11.81
CA LYS A 374 9.18 25.57 -12.13
C LYS A 374 9.82 24.60 -13.12
N PRO A 375 9.35 23.33 -13.20
CA PRO A 375 9.86 22.38 -14.20
C PRO A 375 9.60 22.84 -15.64
N PHE A 376 10.51 22.54 -16.57
CA PHE A 376 10.39 22.86 -18.00
C PHE A 376 9.09 22.34 -18.63
N ALA A 377 8.79 21.06 -18.42
CA ALA A 377 7.56 20.43 -18.88
C ALA A 377 6.29 21.08 -18.31
N TYR A 378 6.37 21.59 -17.08
CA TYR A 378 5.26 22.27 -16.42
C TYR A 378 4.89 23.56 -17.17
N LEU A 379 5.90 24.38 -17.53
CA LEU A 379 5.69 25.62 -18.26
C LEU A 379 5.21 25.39 -19.69
N LEU A 380 5.62 24.31 -20.34
CA LEU A 380 5.07 23.88 -21.64
C LEU A 380 3.57 23.57 -21.54
N THR A 381 3.18 22.75 -20.56
CA THR A 381 1.78 22.42 -20.33
C THR A 381 0.96 23.65 -19.95
N LEU A 382 1.48 24.52 -19.10
CA LEU A 382 0.79 25.76 -18.70
C LEU A 382 0.57 26.68 -19.89
N SER A 383 1.59 26.86 -20.75
CA SER A 383 1.49 27.67 -21.97
C SER A 383 0.40 27.14 -22.93
N TYR A 384 0.27 25.82 -23.02
CA TYR A 384 -0.80 25.18 -23.80
C TYR A 384 -2.19 25.46 -23.25
N GLN A 385 -2.38 25.35 -21.93
CA GLN A 385 -3.66 25.66 -21.29
C GLN A 385 -4.00 27.15 -21.40
N LEU A 386 -3.01 28.04 -21.28
CA LEU A 386 -3.21 29.49 -21.40
C LEU A 386 -3.77 29.91 -22.76
N GLN A 387 -3.35 29.26 -23.85
CA GLN A 387 -3.89 29.56 -25.19
C GLN A 387 -5.38 29.26 -25.33
N GLN A 388 -5.93 28.42 -24.45
CA GLN A 388 -7.35 28.07 -24.42
C GLN A 388 -8.17 29.00 -23.52
N LEU A 389 -7.50 29.80 -22.69
CA LEU A 389 -8.14 30.73 -21.76
C LEU A 389 -8.37 32.11 -22.41
N PRO A 390 -9.52 32.74 -22.18
CA PRO A 390 -9.82 34.06 -22.73
C PRO A 390 -8.95 35.14 -22.07
N ASN A 391 -8.41 36.05 -22.88
CA ASN A 391 -7.58 37.18 -22.43
C ASN A 391 -6.33 36.78 -21.62
N SER A 392 -5.79 35.58 -21.85
CA SER A 392 -4.57 35.14 -21.19
C SER A 392 -3.36 36.01 -21.54
N PRO A 393 -2.42 36.27 -20.60
CA PRO A 393 -1.25 37.08 -20.85
C PRO A 393 -0.35 36.51 -21.95
N GLN A 394 -0.17 37.27 -23.04
CA GLN A 394 0.64 36.85 -24.18
C GLN A 394 2.07 37.44 -24.13
N PRO A 395 3.08 36.74 -24.69
CA PRO A 395 4.43 37.27 -24.91
C PRO A 395 4.42 38.61 -25.66
N LYS A 396 5.16 39.61 -25.17
CA LYS A 396 5.30 40.93 -25.80
C LYS A 396 6.72 41.46 -25.64
N LEU A 397 7.43 41.69 -26.75
CA LEU A 397 8.84 42.14 -26.74
C LEU A 397 9.08 43.46 -26.00
N ASN A 398 8.09 44.36 -25.98
CA ASN A 398 8.18 45.65 -25.31
C ASN A 398 7.66 45.63 -23.85
N SER A 399 7.32 44.44 -23.32
CA SER A 399 6.93 44.30 -21.92
C SER A 399 8.09 44.63 -21.00
N GLN A 400 7.79 45.35 -19.92
CA GLN A 400 8.70 45.58 -18.79
C GLN A 400 8.36 44.68 -17.58
N LYS A 401 7.25 43.93 -17.66
CA LYS A 401 6.81 43.01 -16.60
C LYS A 401 7.29 41.60 -16.92
N ASN A 402 7.75 40.88 -15.89
CA ASN A 402 8.06 39.47 -16.00
C ASN A 402 6.81 38.69 -16.47
N LEU A 403 6.96 37.89 -17.54
CA LEU A 403 5.84 37.19 -18.18
C LEU A 403 5.25 36.13 -17.25
N GLU A 404 6.09 35.35 -16.59
CA GLU A 404 5.68 34.30 -15.66
C GLU A 404 4.87 34.87 -14.48
N GLN A 405 5.36 35.95 -13.85
CA GLN A 405 4.63 36.63 -12.79
C GLN A 405 3.28 37.17 -13.27
N ASN A 406 3.23 37.72 -14.49
CA ASN A 406 1.99 38.23 -15.07
C ASN A 406 0.97 37.11 -15.32
N ILE A 407 1.44 35.94 -15.79
CA ILE A 407 0.63 34.73 -15.94
C ILE A 407 0.03 34.30 -14.59
N TYR A 408 0.84 34.22 -13.53
CA TYR A 408 0.34 33.81 -12.22
C TYR A 408 -0.66 34.81 -11.64
N ASN A 409 -0.38 36.11 -11.73
CA ASN A 409 -1.32 37.15 -11.28
C ASN A 409 -2.66 37.01 -12.02
N TYR A 410 -2.64 36.83 -13.35
CA TYR A 410 -3.85 36.57 -14.13
C TYR A 410 -4.60 35.32 -13.64
N LEU A 411 -3.91 34.21 -13.42
CA LEU A 411 -4.55 32.95 -13.00
C LEU A 411 -5.16 33.06 -11.60
N GLN A 412 -4.54 33.82 -10.69
CA GLN A 412 -5.07 34.11 -9.36
C GLN A 412 -6.27 35.06 -9.41
N GLU A 413 -6.17 36.18 -10.13
CA GLU A 413 -7.22 37.21 -10.19
C GLU A 413 -8.49 36.72 -10.90
N SER A 414 -8.33 35.94 -11.98
CA SER A 414 -9.45 35.47 -12.80
C SER A 414 -10.18 34.25 -12.21
N LYS A 415 -9.66 33.63 -11.13
CA LYS A 415 -10.05 32.29 -10.67
C LYS A 415 -9.96 31.20 -11.76
N ASN A 416 -9.25 31.46 -12.86
CA ASN A 416 -9.02 30.48 -13.92
C ASN A 416 -7.97 29.43 -13.55
N ASN A 417 -7.26 29.63 -12.43
CA ASN A 417 -6.34 28.66 -11.87
C ASN A 417 -6.98 27.27 -11.66
N GLN A 418 -8.28 27.19 -11.33
CA GLN A 418 -9.06 25.95 -11.20
C GLN A 418 -9.06 25.08 -12.46
N ASN A 419 -8.89 25.70 -13.64
CA ASN A 419 -8.88 25.02 -14.94
C ASN A 419 -7.45 24.69 -15.43
N THR A 420 -6.42 24.92 -14.61
CA THR A 420 -5.02 24.73 -14.97
C THR A 420 -4.31 23.74 -14.05
N ILE A 421 -3.12 23.31 -14.46
CA ILE A 421 -2.27 22.41 -13.68
C ILE A 421 -1.76 22.97 -12.32
N LEU A 422 -2.04 24.24 -12.00
CA LEU A 422 -1.61 24.92 -10.76
C LEU A 422 -2.39 24.51 -9.51
N GLU A 423 -3.68 24.24 -9.66
CA GLU A 423 -4.54 23.89 -8.52
C GLU A 423 -4.80 22.39 -8.37
N ILE A 424 -4.27 21.54 -9.28
CA ILE A 424 -4.47 20.09 -9.19
C ILE A 424 -3.88 19.59 -7.86
N PRO A 425 -4.71 19.15 -6.88
CA PRO A 425 -4.21 18.84 -5.54
C PRO A 425 -3.23 17.67 -5.53
N ARG A 426 -3.24 16.83 -6.56
CA ARG A 426 -2.33 15.71 -6.76
C ARG A 426 -0.94 16.12 -7.29
N ASN A 427 -0.81 17.32 -7.88
CA ASN A 427 0.46 17.90 -8.32
C ASN A 427 1.22 18.63 -7.20
N ARG A 428 0.68 18.65 -5.98
CA ARG A 428 1.32 19.25 -4.81
C ARG A 428 1.77 18.18 -3.83
N THR A 429 2.98 18.37 -3.31
CA THR A 429 3.57 17.51 -2.28
C THR A 429 2.62 17.36 -1.10
N LYS A 430 2.49 16.14 -0.57
CA LYS A 430 1.73 15.86 0.65
C LYS A 430 2.67 15.75 1.85
N LYS A 431 2.16 16.02 3.06
CA LYS A 431 2.96 15.95 4.30
C LYS A 431 3.64 14.58 4.49
N LEU A 432 2.93 13.50 4.19
CA LEU A 432 3.46 12.14 4.30
C LEU A 432 4.55 11.85 3.26
N THR A 433 4.39 12.35 2.03
CA THR A 433 5.42 12.29 0.99
C THR A 433 6.66 13.10 1.37
N ALA A 434 6.48 14.30 1.93
CA ALA A 434 7.59 15.13 2.41
C ALA A 434 8.36 14.43 3.55
N LEU A 435 7.65 13.77 4.47
CA LEU A 435 8.27 12.98 5.54
C LEU A 435 9.11 11.83 4.98
N SER A 436 8.67 11.19 3.89
CA SER A 436 9.43 10.07 3.34
C SER A 436 10.76 10.49 2.75
N TYR A 437 10.89 11.72 2.24
CA TYR A 437 12.17 12.22 1.73
C TYR A 437 13.24 12.29 2.83
N TRP A 438 12.85 12.63 4.07
CA TRP A 438 13.78 12.61 5.21
C TRP A 438 14.31 11.19 5.50
N LEU A 439 13.53 10.16 5.16
CA LEU A 439 13.92 8.76 5.27
C LEU A 439 14.68 8.24 4.03
N GLY A 440 14.96 9.10 3.04
CA GLY A 440 15.53 8.70 1.75
C GLY A 440 14.55 7.86 0.92
N GLN A 441 13.23 8.10 1.04
CA GLN A 441 12.18 7.33 0.38
C GLN A 441 11.24 8.23 -0.42
N MET A 442 10.66 7.69 -1.49
CA MET A 442 9.72 8.39 -2.40
C MET A 442 8.27 7.93 -2.21
N TRP A 443 7.85 7.68 -0.96
CA TRP A 443 6.52 7.16 -0.67
C TRP A 443 5.41 8.10 -1.10
N LEU A 444 4.42 7.57 -1.83
CA LEU A 444 3.30 8.33 -2.40
C LEU A 444 3.73 9.44 -3.37
N HIS A 445 5.00 9.49 -3.79
CA HIS A 445 5.46 10.42 -4.81
C HIS A 445 4.97 9.96 -6.19
N PRO A 446 4.34 10.82 -7.01
CA PRO A 446 3.82 10.40 -8.30
C PRO A 446 4.91 9.91 -9.26
N ILE A 447 4.71 8.75 -9.86
CA ILE A 447 5.63 8.15 -10.82
C ILE A 447 5.21 8.43 -12.26
N MET A 448 6.17 8.36 -13.18
CA MET A 448 5.92 8.32 -14.61
C MET A 448 5.21 7.02 -15.00
N ASP A 449 4.20 7.11 -15.89
CA ASP A 449 3.52 5.95 -16.45
C ASP A 449 4.07 5.61 -17.84
N TYR A 450 5.27 5.00 -17.87
CA TYR A 450 5.87 4.49 -19.12
C TYR A 450 5.12 3.30 -19.73
N SER A 451 4.06 2.79 -19.08
CA SER A 451 3.22 1.76 -19.68
C SER A 451 2.36 2.29 -20.84
N ILE A 452 2.24 3.60 -20.99
CA ILE A 452 1.59 4.25 -22.13
C ILE A 452 2.55 4.21 -23.33
N PRO A 453 2.12 3.74 -24.52
CA PRO A 453 2.98 3.67 -25.70
C PRO A 453 3.45 5.07 -26.14
N PRO A 454 4.72 5.23 -26.57
CA PRO A 454 5.28 6.52 -26.99
C PRO A 454 4.44 7.24 -28.05
N SER A 455 3.87 6.48 -29.00
CA SER A 455 3.01 6.99 -30.08
C SER A 455 1.76 7.72 -29.59
N GLN A 456 1.29 7.46 -28.36
CA GLN A 456 0.19 8.21 -27.73
C GLN A 456 0.64 9.46 -26.99
N VAL A 457 1.92 9.53 -26.63
CA VAL A 457 2.49 10.59 -25.82
C VAL A 457 3.00 11.72 -26.70
N TYR A 458 3.77 11.37 -27.73
CA TYR A 458 4.36 12.32 -28.65
C TYR A 458 4.43 11.79 -30.08
N ARG A 459 4.65 12.71 -31.02
CA ARG A 459 5.09 12.40 -32.38
C ARG A 459 6.47 12.98 -32.59
N SER A 460 7.43 12.15 -32.96
CA SER A 460 8.75 12.60 -33.37
C SER A 460 8.76 13.00 -34.84
N ILE A 461 9.46 14.09 -35.15
CA ILE A 461 9.77 14.56 -36.50
C ILE A 461 11.25 14.90 -36.50
N ALA A 462 12.02 14.37 -37.46
CA ALA A 462 13.43 14.71 -37.56
C ALA A 462 13.59 16.15 -38.08
N ALA A 463 14.60 16.88 -37.59
CA ALA A 463 14.81 18.27 -37.94
C ALA A 463 15.08 18.46 -39.44
N TRP A 464 15.81 17.54 -40.08
CA TRP A 464 16.00 17.55 -41.55
C TRP A 464 14.69 17.40 -42.32
N GLU A 465 13.78 16.50 -41.90
CA GLU A 465 12.47 16.30 -42.54
C GLU A 465 11.64 17.59 -42.50
N LEU A 466 11.67 18.29 -41.37
CA LEU A 466 10.97 19.57 -41.26
C LEU A 466 11.56 20.60 -42.22
N LEU A 467 12.89 20.73 -42.31
CA LEU A 467 13.53 21.72 -43.18
C LEU A 467 13.23 21.46 -44.67
N GLU A 468 13.26 20.20 -45.10
CA GLU A 468 12.96 19.79 -46.49
C GLU A 468 11.47 19.84 -46.85
N SER A 469 10.58 19.79 -45.85
CA SER A 469 9.14 19.76 -46.08
C SER A 469 8.61 21.01 -46.79
N SER A 470 7.55 20.83 -47.58
CA SER A 470 6.80 21.96 -48.14
C SER A 470 6.04 22.72 -47.05
N SER A 471 5.81 24.02 -47.22
CA SER A 471 5.20 24.90 -46.21
C SER A 471 3.82 24.45 -45.70
N ASN A 472 3.11 23.60 -46.46
CA ASN A 472 1.76 23.12 -46.12
C ASN A 472 1.74 21.68 -45.59
N GLN A 473 2.88 20.99 -45.50
CA GLN A 473 2.95 19.59 -45.09
C GLN A 473 2.62 19.38 -43.60
N TYR A 474 3.02 20.33 -42.76
CA TYR A 474 2.78 20.27 -41.31
C TYR A 474 1.97 21.47 -40.83
N ASN A 475 1.10 21.23 -39.85
CA ASN A 475 0.39 22.27 -39.13
C ASN A 475 0.45 21.97 -37.63
N PHE A 476 1.20 22.80 -36.90
CA PHE A 476 1.45 22.70 -35.47
C PHE A 476 0.53 23.60 -34.64
N LYS A 477 -0.56 24.11 -35.22
CA LYS A 477 -1.56 24.87 -34.48
C LYS A 477 -2.11 24.03 -33.33
N ASN A 478 -2.13 24.60 -32.14
CA ASN A 478 -2.54 23.94 -30.89
C ASN A 478 -1.73 22.66 -30.61
N LYS A 479 -0.42 22.71 -30.87
CA LYS A 479 0.56 21.67 -30.49
C LYS A 479 1.69 22.30 -29.69
N ILE A 480 2.28 21.50 -28.81
CA ILE A 480 3.50 21.82 -28.07
C ILE A 480 4.65 21.25 -28.88
N VAL A 481 5.53 22.10 -29.41
CA VAL A 481 6.72 21.64 -30.14
C VAL A 481 7.93 21.78 -29.23
N ILE A 482 8.73 20.73 -29.12
CA ILE A 482 10.01 20.77 -28.39
C ILE A 482 11.13 20.54 -29.41
N ILE A 483 11.99 21.55 -29.60
CA ILE A 483 13.24 21.39 -30.35
C ILE A 483 14.24 20.75 -29.41
N ALA A 484 14.68 19.54 -29.74
CA ALA A 484 15.43 18.71 -28.81
C ALA A 484 16.56 17.92 -29.48
N PRO A 485 17.57 17.48 -28.72
CA PRO A 485 18.51 16.47 -29.18
C PRO A 485 17.79 15.18 -29.61
N GLY A 486 18.22 14.61 -30.73
CA GLY A 486 17.70 13.35 -31.29
C GLY A 486 18.60 12.15 -31.04
N GLY A 487 19.30 12.11 -29.90
CA GLY A 487 20.11 10.96 -29.49
C GLY A 487 21.50 10.84 -30.13
N TYR A 488 22.04 11.92 -30.72
CA TYR A 488 23.44 11.94 -31.17
C TYR A 488 24.41 11.86 -29.98
N GLY A 489 25.62 11.34 -30.21
CA GLY A 489 26.53 10.92 -29.13
C GLY A 489 27.05 12.07 -28.25
N GLU A 490 27.17 13.27 -28.79
CA GLU A 490 27.66 14.46 -28.12
C GLU A 490 26.58 15.15 -27.26
N ALA A 491 25.31 14.76 -27.42
CA ALA A 491 24.18 15.36 -26.70
C ALA A 491 24.38 15.27 -25.19
N GLY A 492 24.21 16.41 -24.52
CA GLY A 492 24.50 16.57 -23.10
C GLY A 492 25.08 17.94 -22.77
N LEU A 493 25.14 18.27 -21.47
CA LEU A 493 25.66 19.57 -21.00
C LEU A 493 27.16 19.53 -20.70
N SER A 494 27.58 18.53 -19.94
CA SER A 494 28.94 18.40 -19.42
C SER A 494 29.71 17.21 -20.00
N GLN A 495 29.00 16.16 -20.42
CA GLN A 495 29.58 14.91 -20.89
C GLN A 495 28.82 14.40 -22.12
N ASN A 496 29.52 13.67 -22.99
CA ASN A 496 28.90 13.03 -24.15
C ASN A 496 27.90 11.97 -23.68
N GLY A 497 26.73 11.92 -24.33
CA GLY A 497 25.65 11.01 -24.00
C GLY A 497 24.97 11.31 -22.66
N GLN A 498 25.17 12.48 -22.07
CA GLN A 498 24.51 12.83 -20.80
C GLN A 498 22.99 12.92 -20.95
N ASP A 499 22.50 13.24 -22.15
CA ASP A 499 21.06 13.30 -22.47
C ASP A 499 20.45 11.93 -22.83
N ASN A 500 21.28 10.87 -22.85
CA ASN A 500 20.90 9.52 -23.21
C ASN A 500 20.70 8.66 -21.96
N HIS A 501 19.45 8.44 -21.57
CA HIS A 501 19.05 7.69 -20.38
C HIS A 501 18.76 6.21 -20.68
N LYS A 502 18.74 5.39 -19.63
CA LYS A 502 18.33 3.99 -19.73
C LYS A 502 16.86 3.88 -20.15
N LEU A 503 16.60 3.11 -21.21
CA LEU A 503 15.26 2.87 -21.70
C LEU A 503 14.41 2.07 -20.69
N PRO A 504 13.22 2.55 -20.29
CA PRO A 504 12.30 1.79 -19.44
C PRO A 504 11.83 0.50 -20.13
N SER A 505 11.63 -0.56 -19.34
CA SER A 505 11.20 -1.88 -19.83
C SER A 505 9.90 -1.84 -20.64
N ALA A 506 8.93 -1.05 -20.21
CA ALA A 506 7.66 -0.85 -20.89
C ALA A 506 7.81 -0.13 -22.23
N THR A 507 8.65 0.91 -22.28
CA THR A 507 8.94 1.64 -23.52
C THR A 507 9.62 0.72 -24.53
N SER A 508 10.63 -0.06 -24.08
CA SER A 508 11.28 -1.07 -24.91
C SER A 508 10.29 -2.11 -25.45
N TYR A 509 9.33 -2.56 -24.62
CA TYR A 509 8.26 -3.45 -25.06
C TYR A 509 7.44 -2.87 -26.22
N TRP A 510 7.04 -1.60 -26.14
CA TRP A 510 6.30 -0.94 -27.22
C TRP A 510 7.11 -0.76 -28.50
N LEU A 511 8.36 -0.31 -28.38
CA LEU A 511 9.24 -0.09 -29.54
C LEU A 511 9.50 -1.40 -30.33
N ASN A 512 9.63 -2.53 -29.62
CA ASN A 512 9.78 -3.85 -30.22
C ASN A 512 8.52 -4.34 -30.98
N LEU A 513 7.35 -3.76 -30.71
CA LEU A 513 6.08 -4.08 -31.38
C LEU A 513 5.82 -3.20 -32.62
N GLU A 514 6.62 -2.16 -32.84
CA GLU A 514 6.52 -1.33 -34.05
C GLU A 514 6.85 -2.15 -35.30
N ASN A 515 6.36 -1.69 -36.46
CA ASN A 515 6.64 -2.32 -37.76
C ASN A 515 7.24 -1.28 -38.72
N PRO A 516 8.56 -1.34 -39.02
CA PRO A 516 9.54 -2.30 -38.49
C PRO A 516 9.83 -2.08 -36.99
N ALA A 517 10.34 -3.12 -36.31
CA ALA A 517 10.70 -3.04 -34.90
C ALA A 517 11.78 -1.97 -34.68
N ASN A 518 11.56 -1.11 -33.69
CA ASN A 518 12.48 -0.05 -33.35
C ASN A 518 13.50 -0.54 -32.31
N ASN A 519 14.76 -0.65 -32.73
CA ASN A 519 15.86 -1.20 -31.93
C ASN A 519 16.55 -0.15 -31.03
N ASN A 520 15.94 1.01 -30.81
CA ASN A 520 16.49 2.01 -29.89
C ASN A 520 16.61 1.43 -28.48
N THR A 521 17.75 1.67 -27.84
CA THR A 521 18.09 1.15 -26.50
C THR A 521 18.18 2.24 -25.44
N VAL A 522 17.92 3.48 -25.83
CA VAL A 522 18.11 4.69 -25.04
C VAL A 522 16.82 5.50 -25.07
N MET A 523 16.51 6.14 -23.94
CA MET A 523 15.48 7.17 -23.86
C MET A 523 16.14 8.54 -23.78
N ILE A 524 15.73 9.48 -24.61
CA ILE A 524 16.31 10.83 -24.64
C ILE A 524 15.60 11.72 -23.62
N GLY A 525 16.30 12.71 -23.02
CA GLY A 525 15.73 13.63 -22.03
C GLY A 525 14.43 14.30 -22.49
N SER A 526 14.36 14.71 -23.75
CA SER A 526 13.15 15.31 -24.34
C SER A 526 11.94 14.37 -24.40
N GLU A 527 12.15 13.07 -24.53
CA GLU A 527 11.07 12.06 -24.46
C GLU A 527 10.52 12.00 -23.03
N VAL A 528 11.38 12.12 -22.01
CA VAL A 528 10.95 12.23 -20.61
C VAL A 528 10.07 13.48 -20.43
N HIS A 529 10.47 14.61 -20.99
CA HIS A 529 9.65 15.84 -20.96
C HIS A 529 8.32 15.68 -21.70
N ALA A 530 8.29 14.98 -22.83
CA ALA A 530 7.04 14.69 -23.53
C ALA A 530 6.08 13.84 -22.68
N TYR A 531 6.61 12.80 -22.01
CA TYR A 531 5.84 12.03 -21.04
C TYR A 531 5.30 12.93 -19.92
N LEU A 532 6.12 13.82 -19.36
CA LEU A 532 5.68 14.75 -18.31
C LEU A 532 4.53 15.64 -18.79
N VAL A 533 4.69 16.27 -19.95
CA VAL A 533 3.67 17.14 -20.55
C VAL A 533 2.38 16.38 -20.77
N HIS A 534 2.44 15.18 -21.36
CA HIS A 534 1.29 14.32 -21.56
C HIS A 534 0.59 13.97 -20.24
N HIS A 535 1.35 13.64 -19.20
CA HIS A 535 0.79 13.26 -17.89
C HIS A 535 0.09 14.45 -17.23
N LEU A 536 0.70 15.64 -17.31
CA LEU A 536 0.12 16.87 -16.76
C LEU A 536 -1.14 17.29 -17.52
N LEU A 537 -1.15 17.21 -18.86
CA LEU A 537 -2.33 17.52 -19.68
C LEU A 537 -3.50 16.58 -19.39
N ASN A 538 -3.22 15.29 -19.22
CA ASN A 538 -4.24 14.26 -19.02
C ASN A 538 -4.57 13.99 -17.53
N ASN A 539 -3.98 14.76 -16.60
CA ASN A 539 -4.09 14.54 -15.15
C ASN A 539 -3.80 13.08 -14.76
N ARG A 540 -2.80 12.48 -15.42
CA ARG A 540 -2.39 11.09 -15.27
C ARG A 540 -1.24 11.02 -14.29
N LEU A 541 -1.55 10.96 -13.01
CA LEU A 541 -0.56 10.85 -11.93
C LEU A 541 -0.75 9.52 -11.23
N VAL A 542 0.24 8.63 -11.35
CA VAL A 542 0.20 7.34 -10.68
C VAL A 542 0.90 7.45 -9.33
N ILE A 543 0.18 7.16 -8.24
CA ILE A 543 0.70 7.26 -6.88
C ILE A 543 1.00 5.84 -6.37
N PRO A 544 2.27 5.51 -6.07
CA PRO A 544 2.64 4.23 -5.50
C PRO A 544 2.34 4.18 -4.00
N ILE A 545 1.62 3.13 -3.59
CA ILE A 545 1.46 2.80 -2.17
C ILE A 545 2.76 2.15 -1.67
N PRO A 546 3.31 2.55 -0.51
CA PRO A 546 4.54 1.96 0.02
C PRO A 546 4.41 0.45 0.26
N ASP A 547 5.40 -0.33 -0.19
CA ASP A 547 5.46 -1.78 0.05
C ASP A 547 5.30 -2.12 1.53
N ILE A 548 5.94 -1.36 2.42
CA ILE A 548 5.89 -1.59 3.86
C ILE A 548 4.46 -1.56 4.41
N TRP A 549 3.58 -0.67 3.93
CA TRP A 549 2.18 -0.61 4.37
C TRP A 549 1.40 -1.84 3.93
N MET A 550 1.64 -2.30 2.70
CA MET A 550 0.99 -3.49 2.17
C MET A 550 1.56 -4.77 2.80
N ILE A 551 2.84 -4.80 3.16
CA ILE A 551 3.45 -5.88 3.96
C ILE A 551 2.77 -5.96 5.34
N PHE A 552 2.59 -4.84 6.05
CA PHE A 552 1.88 -4.84 7.34
C PHE A 552 0.44 -5.35 7.21
N THR A 553 -0.27 -4.90 6.17
CA THR A 553 -1.63 -5.38 5.88
C THR A 553 -1.63 -6.89 5.59
N ALA A 554 -0.68 -7.37 4.81
CA ALA A 554 -0.52 -8.79 4.47
C ALA A 554 -0.19 -9.67 5.68
N ILE A 555 0.56 -9.16 6.66
CA ILE A 555 0.83 -9.86 7.94
C ILE A 555 -0.50 -10.12 8.68
N ILE A 556 -1.32 -9.08 8.84
CA ILE A 556 -2.60 -9.17 9.56
C ILE A 556 -3.53 -10.16 8.85
N LEU A 557 -3.69 -10.01 7.53
CA LEU A 557 -4.51 -10.91 6.72
C LEU A 557 -3.99 -12.35 6.74
N GLY A 558 -2.67 -12.54 6.62
CA GLY A 558 -2.05 -13.87 6.63
C GLY A 558 -2.28 -14.60 7.95
N LYS A 559 -2.18 -13.92 9.09
CA LYS A 559 -2.49 -14.51 10.41
C LYS A 559 -3.97 -14.86 10.56
N LEU A 560 -4.87 -13.98 10.17
CA LEU A 560 -6.31 -14.23 10.22
C LEU A 560 -6.69 -15.42 9.33
N SER A 561 -6.21 -15.45 8.08
CA SER A 561 -6.42 -16.56 7.16
C SER A 561 -5.88 -17.88 7.72
N SER A 562 -4.70 -17.86 8.33
CA SER A 562 -4.11 -19.05 8.96
C SER A 562 -4.98 -19.60 10.09
N TYR A 563 -5.55 -18.73 10.92
CA TYR A 563 -6.48 -19.11 11.99
C TYR A 563 -7.73 -19.80 11.44
N TYR A 564 -8.34 -19.27 10.38
CA TYR A 564 -9.52 -19.89 9.74
C TYR A 564 -9.20 -21.25 9.11
N ILE A 565 -8.06 -21.37 8.43
CA ILE A 565 -7.62 -22.65 7.83
C ILE A 565 -7.45 -23.72 8.92
N HIS A 566 -6.98 -23.33 10.10
CA HIS A 566 -6.79 -24.26 11.22
C HIS A 566 -8.13 -24.65 11.86
N LYS A 567 -9.06 -23.69 12.03
CA LYS A 567 -10.38 -23.96 12.60
C LYS A 567 -11.23 -24.92 11.76
N ASP A 568 -11.08 -24.88 10.44
CA ASP A 568 -11.83 -25.72 9.49
C ASP A 568 -10.89 -26.70 8.77
N THR A 569 -10.44 -27.72 9.51
CA THR A 569 -9.49 -28.72 9.01
C THR A 569 -10.03 -29.53 7.84
N THR A 570 -11.34 -29.76 7.78
CA THR A 570 -12.02 -30.51 6.72
C THR A 570 -11.92 -29.82 5.37
N ASN A 571 -12.05 -28.49 5.31
CA ASN A 571 -12.04 -27.72 4.06
C ASN A 571 -10.70 -27.01 3.79
N ARG A 572 -9.61 -27.39 4.46
CA ARG A 572 -8.30 -26.73 4.33
C ARG A 572 -7.84 -26.52 2.88
N LYS A 573 -8.02 -27.51 1.99
CA LYS A 573 -7.65 -27.38 0.57
C LYS A 573 -8.49 -26.32 -0.15
N LEU A 574 -9.79 -26.25 0.15
CA LEU A 574 -10.69 -25.26 -0.43
C LEU A 574 -10.30 -23.85 0.01
N TRP A 575 -9.96 -23.65 1.29
CA TRP A 575 -9.47 -22.37 1.80
C TRP A 575 -8.16 -21.94 1.12
N LEU A 576 -7.21 -22.85 0.91
CA LEU A 576 -5.97 -22.55 0.20
C LEU A 576 -6.23 -22.15 -1.27
N LEU A 577 -7.14 -22.84 -1.96
CA LEU A 577 -7.54 -22.47 -3.31
C LEU A 577 -8.24 -21.09 -3.34
N ALA A 578 -9.12 -20.82 -2.38
CA ALA A 578 -9.83 -19.55 -2.26
C ALA A 578 -8.85 -18.37 -2.03
N PHE A 579 -7.87 -18.53 -1.14
CA PHE A 579 -6.83 -17.49 -0.93
C PHE A 579 -5.87 -17.37 -2.14
N GLY A 580 -5.63 -18.47 -2.85
CA GLY A 580 -4.96 -18.49 -4.16
C GLY A 580 -5.65 -17.57 -5.16
N LEU A 581 -6.95 -17.81 -5.35
CA LEU A 581 -7.80 -17.01 -6.23
C LEU A 581 -7.84 -15.55 -5.78
N LEU A 582 -7.99 -15.28 -4.48
CA LEU A 582 -8.00 -13.92 -3.94
C LEU A 582 -6.70 -13.17 -4.25
N THR A 583 -5.55 -13.83 -4.14
CA THR A 583 -4.24 -13.23 -4.46
C THR A 583 -4.14 -12.88 -5.95
N ILE A 584 -4.62 -13.77 -6.82
CA ILE A 584 -4.66 -13.54 -8.28
C ILE A 584 -5.60 -12.38 -8.61
N THR A 585 -6.81 -12.37 -8.03
CA THR A 585 -7.79 -11.29 -8.19
C THR A 585 -7.22 -9.96 -7.70
N TYR A 586 -6.49 -9.94 -6.59
CA TYR A 586 -5.78 -8.75 -6.11
C TYR A 586 -4.74 -8.25 -7.11
N GLY A 587 -3.97 -9.15 -7.73
CA GLY A 587 -3.02 -8.80 -8.79
C GLY A 587 -3.69 -8.10 -9.98
N PHE A 588 -4.78 -8.69 -10.51
CA PHE A 588 -5.55 -8.07 -11.60
C PHE A 588 -6.24 -6.77 -11.20
N ALA A 589 -6.84 -6.71 -10.02
CA ALA A 589 -7.43 -5.48 -9.49
C ALA A 589 -6.38 -4.38 -9.34
N SER A 590 -5.18 -4.70 -8.87
CA SER A 590 -4.04 -3.78 -8.81
C SER A 590 -3.66 -3.24 -10.19
N LEU A 591 -3.62 -4.10 -11.23
CA LEU A 591 -3.36 -3.67 -12.61
C LEU A 591 -4.46 -2.74 -13.15
N GLN A 592 -5.73 -3.02 -12.85
CA GLN A 592 -6.85 -2.20 -13.30
C GLN A 592 -6.94 -0.85 -12.56
N ILE A 593 -6.73 -0.85 -11.24
CA ILE A 593 -6.72 0.37 -10.42
C ILE A 593 -5.63 1.33 -10.90
N TYR A 594 -4.47 0.80 -11.31
CA TYR A 594 -3.40 1.58 -11.89
C TYR A 594 -3.87 2.35 -13.13
N ILE A 595 -4.56 1.72 -14.08
CA ILE A 595 -5.02 2.37 -15.33
C ILE A 595 -6.19 3.31 -15.10
N SER A 596 -7.01 3.05 -14.08
CA SER A 596 -8.16 3.89 -13.75
C SER A 596 -7.78 5.35 -13.45
N LYS A 597 -8.79 6.24 -13.42
CA LYS A 597 -8.63 7.63 -12.96
C LYS A 597 -8.10 7.75 -11.53
N VAL A 598 -8.22 6.69 -10.71
CA VAL A 598 -7.66 6.68 -9.36
C VAL A 598 -6.14 6.76 -9.44
N GLY A 599 -5.51 5.99 -10.34
CA GLY A 599 -4.07 6.02 -10.59
C GLY A 599 -3.25 5.56 -9.38
N LEU A 600 -3.59 4.42 -8.77
CA LEU A 600 -2.80 3.86 -7.66
C LEU A 600 -1.99 2.64 -8.11
N LEU A 601 -0.71 2.61 -7.77
CA LEU A 601 0.10 1.41 -7.86
C LEU A 601 0.06 0.70 -6.51
N LEU A 602 -0.64 -0.43 -6.45
CA LEU A 602 -0.66 -1.31 -5.28
C LEU A 602 0.44 -2.36 -5.42
N PRO A 603 1.45 -2.38 -4.53
CA PRO A 603 2.49 -3.40 -4.55
C PRO A 603 1.89 -4.79 -4.40
N TRP A 604 2.34 -5.72 -5.23
CA TRP A 604 1.75 -7.05 -5.28
C TRP A 604 2.71 -8.15 -4.85
N PHE A 605 3.99 -8.05 -5.25
CA PHE A 605 4.97 -9.10 -5.03
C PHE A 605 5.32 -9.32 -3.54
N LEU A 606 5.90 -8.32 -2.88
CA LEU A 606 6.31 -8.44 -1.46
C LEU A 606 5.12 -8.68 -0.51
N PRO A 607 3.97 -8.01 -0.67
CA PRO A 607 2.80 -8.28 0.17
C PRO A 607 2.22 -9.68 -0.02
N SER A 608 2.12 -10.17 -1.27
CA SER A 608 1.63 -11.54 -1.53
C SER A 608 2.60 -12.58 -0.98
N MET A 609 3.91 -12.37 -1.16
CA MET A 609 4.93 -13.25 -0.57
C MET A 609 4.83 -13.29 0.96
N THR A 610 4.60 -12.14 1.59
CA THR A 610 4.37 -12.03 3.05
C THR A 610 3.14 -12.83 3.47
N PHE A 611 2.00 -12.62 2.80
CA PHE A 611 0.75 -13.31 3.09
C PHE A 611 0.89 -14.84 3.02
N TRP A 612 1.50 -15.35 1.94
CA TRP A 612 1.71 -16.79 1.76
C TRP A 612 2.75 -17.38 2.71
N PHE A 613 3.76 -16.61 3.09
CA PHE A 613 4.71 -17.02 4.14
C PHE A 613 3.99 -17.29 5.46
N TYR A 614 3.05 -16.42 5.87
CA TYR A 614 2.29 -16.61 7.10
C TYR A 614 1.40 -17.86 7.06
N ILE A 615 0.69 -18.07 5.95
CA ILE A 615 -0.09 -19.28 5.74
C ILE A 615 0.81 -20.52 5.85
N LYS A 616 1.96 -20.54 5.17
CA LYS A 616 2.87 -21.69 5.19
C LYS A 616 3.50 -21.92 6.57
N SER A 617 3.94 -20.86 7.24
CA SER A 617 4.56 -20.95 8.57
C SER A 617 3.60 -21.53 9.59
N SER A 618 2.34 -21.07 9.58
CA SER A 618 1.29 -21.63 10.43
C SER A 618 1.06 -23.11 10.12
N LEU A 619 0.98 -23.50 8.85
CA LEU A 619 0.74 -24.89 8.47
C LEU A 619 1.89 -25.86 8.81
N SER A 620 3.12 -25.35 8.93
CA SER A 620 4.31 -26.15 9.28
C SER A 620 4.45 -26.38 10.78
N LYS A 621 3.99 -25.45 11.63
CA LYS A 621 4.04 -25.61 13.09
C LYS A 621 3.26 -26.85 13.56
N TYR A 622 2.16 -27.17 12.88
CA TYR A 622 1.26 -28.29 13.23
C TYR A 622 1.51 -29.60 12.45
N LYS A 623 2.64 -29.73 11.73
CA LYS A 623 3.02 -30.97 11.03
C LYS A 623 4.19 -31.71 11.70
N ASN A 624 4.82 -31.06 12.68
CA ASN A 624 5.92 -31.60 13.49
C ASN A 624 5.47 -31.88 14.94
N GLU A 625 4.16 -31.84 15.18
CA GLU A 625 3.43 -32.42 16.31
C GLU A 625 2.60 -33.58 15.74
#